data_AF-A0A7S1HP94-F1
#
_entry.id   AF-A0A7S1HP94-F1
#
_cell.length_a   1.000
_cell.length_b   1.000
_cell.length_c   1.000
_cell.angle_alpha   90.00
_cell.angle_beta   90.00
_cell.angle_gamma   90.00
#
_symmetry.space_group_name_H-M   'P 1'
#
loop_
_entity.id
_entity.type
_entity.pdbx_description
1 polymer ?
#
loop_
_entity_poly.entity_id
_entity_poly.type
_entity_poly.pdbx_seq_one_letter_code
_entity_poly.pdbx_strand_id
1 'polypeptide(L)'
;AMSAIPISQKLSGTSETMVRNRVQSKLEDYLPASTDSVLCDYVMVMLGNMKTKEQVSNDLEAFLGDAESTEFTAWLWQLLEDVERRDGGPPVVSSATVKPAARNRSRSPVRGGGGGRGGRRSR
;
A
#
# COMPACT_ATOMS: atom_id res chain seq x y z
N ALA A 1 11.47 -19.09 -0.21
CA ALA A 1 11.10 -18.99 -1.63
C ALA A 1 10.61 -17.57 -1.85
N MET A 2 11.42 -16.72 -2.48
CA MET A 2 10.99 -15.36 -2.84
C MET A 2 10.06 -15.50 -4.04
N SER A 3 8.77 -15.35 -3.79
CA SER A 3 7.71 -15.51 -4.77
C SER A 3 7.84 -14.44 -5.85
N ALA A 4 8.36 -14.84 -7.02
CA ALA A 4 8.24 -14.09 -8.26
C ALA A 4 6.77 -14.16 -8.70
N ILE A 5 5.92 -13.34 -8.09
CA ILE A 5 4.54 -13.17 -8.54
C ILE A 5 4.63 -12.30 -9.80
N PRO A 6 4.13 -12.77 -10.96
CA PRO A 6 4.10 -11.95 -12.16
C PRO A 6 3.12 -10.81 -11.93
N ILE A 7 3.67 -9.62 -11.69
CA ILE A 7 2.93 -8.40 -11.40
C ILE A 7 1.92 -8.10 -12.52
N SER A 8 2.26 -8.40 -13.78
CA SER A 8 1.33 -8.31 -14.92
C SER A 8 0.12 -9.24 -14.84
N GLN A 9 0.19 -10.40 -14.18
CA GLN A 9 -0.99 -11.26 -13.99
C GLN A 9 -1.85 -10.84 -12.79
N LYS A 10 -1.29 -10.02 -11.89
CA LYS A 10 -1.97 -9.60 -10.66
C LYS A 10 -2.51 -8.17 -10.72
N LEU A 11 -1.89 -7.30 -11.53
CA LEU A 11 -2.44 -6.00 -11.87
C LEU A 11 -3.61 -6.20 -12.82
N SER A 12 -4.84 -5.95 -12.34
CA SER A 12 -6.03 -5.97 -13.18
C SER A 12 -6.60 -4.56 -13.34
N GLY A 13 -7.00 -4.19 -14.57
CA GLY A 13 -7.77 -2.99 -14.89
C GLY A 13 -7.21 -1.67 -14.33
N THR A 14 -7.77 -1.22 -13.21
CA THR A 14 -7.46 0.08 -12.58
C THR A 14 -6.02 0.17 -12.08
N SER A 15 -5.47 -0.93 -11.60
CA SER A 15 -4.15 -0.94 -10.95
C SER A 15 -3.01 -0.93 -11.96
N GLU A 16 -3.21 -1.58 -13.11
CA GLU A 16 -2.32 -1.47 -14.26
C GLU A 16 -2.25 -0.03 -14.77
N THR A 17 -3.41 0.63 -14.91
CA THR A 17 -3.49 2.04 -15.32
C THR A 17 -2.78 2.97 -14.31
N MET A 18 -2.92 2.69 -13.02
CA MET A 18 -2.22 3.45 -11.97
C MET A 18 -0.70 3.28 -12.04
N VAL A 19 -0.23 2.04 -12.23
CA VAL A 19 1.20 1.76 -12.38
C VAL A 19 1.76 2.47 -13.60
N ARG A 20 1.09 2.36 -14.75
CA ARG A 20 1.46 3.05 -15.99
C ARG A 20 1.61 4.56 -15.77
N ASN A 21 0.59 5.21 -15.21
CA ASN A 21 0.59 6.66 -14.99
C ASN A 21 1.72 7.10 -14.06
N ARG A 22 2.00 6.32 -12.99
CA ARG A 22 3.11 6.61 -12.08
C ARG A 22 4.46 6.39 -12.74
N VAL A 23 4.63 5.34 -13.53
CA VAL A 23 5.84 5.07 -14.29
C VAL A 23 6.11 6.22 -15.26
N GLN A 24 5.09 6.65 -16.01
CA GLN A 24 5.21 7.77 -16.94
C GLN A 24 5.64 9.06 -16.22
N SER A 25 4.93 9.43 -15.16
CA SER A 25 5.28 10.62 -14.37
C SER A 25 6.68 10.52 -13.76
N LYS A 26 7.12 9.33 -13.34
CA LYS A 26 8.45 9.15 -12.78
C LYS A 26 9.54 9.25 -13.84
N LEU A 27 9.29 8.79 -15.06
CA LEU A 27 10.23 8.93 -16.18
C LEU A 27 10.41 10.39 -16.60
N GLU A 28 9.38 11.23 -16.49
CA GLU A 28 9.48 12.68 -16.74
C GLU A 28 10.46 13.39 -15.80
N ASP A 29 10.70 12.86 -14.59
CA ASP A 29 11.72 13.41 -13.67
C ASP A 29 13.16 13.24 -14.23
N TYR A 30 13.42 12.15 -14.97
CA TYR A 30 14.75 11.82 -15.48
C TYR A 30 14.96 12.35 -16.91
N LEU A 31 13.93 12.32 -17.75
CA LEU A 31 14.02 12.62 -19.19
C LEU A 31 12.91 13.57 -19.67
N PRO A 32 12.77 14.78 -19.11
CA PRO A 32 11.63 15.67 -19.38
C PRO A 32 11.45 16.07 -20.87
N ALA A 33 12.50 15.99 -21.68
CA ALA A 33 12.46 16.29 -23.12
C ALA A 33 12.30 15.05 -24.02
N SER A 34 12.42 13.83 -23.45
CA SER A 34 12.50 12.57 -24.21
C SER A 34 11.62 11.45 -23.64
N THR A 35 10.83 11.73 -22.59
CA THR A 35 9.87 10.76 -22.04
C THR A 35 8.71 10.60 -23.00
N ASP A 36 8.94 9.80 -24.03
CA ASP A 36 7.89 9.37 -24.94
C ASP A 36 7.09 8.24 -24.29
N SER A 37 5.82 8.13 -24.68
CA SER A 37 4.90 7.05 -24.28
C SER A 37 5.50 5.65 -24.51
N VAL A 38 6.44 5.54 -25.47
CA VAL A 38 7.18 4.33 -25.84
C VAL A 38 8.06 3.79 -24.70
N LEU A 39 8.77 4.64 -23.94
CA LEU A 39 9.63 4.15 -22.85
C LEU A 39 8.78 3.62 -21.69
N CYS A 40 7.64 4.26 -21.43
CA CYS A 40 6.65 3.76 -20.47
C CYS A 40 6.11 2.40 -20.90
N ASP A 41 5.72 2.25 -22.17
CA ASP A 41 5.27 0.97 -22.73
C ASP A 41 6.36 -0.12 -22.63
N TYR A 42 7.61 0.24 -22.89
CA TYR A 42 8.74 -0.68 -22.76
C TYR A 42 8.88 -1.19 -21.31
N VAL A 43 8.81 -0.29 -20.32
CA VAL A 43 8.83 -0.68 -18.89
C VAL A 43 7.66 -1.61 -18.55
N MET A 44 6.44 -1.28 -18.98
CA MET A 44 5.27 -2.12 -18.73
C MET A 44 5.41 -3.51 -19.35
N VAL A 45 5.97 -3.62 -20.56
CA VAL A 45 6.28 -4.91 -21.22
C VAL A 45 7.36 -5.68 -20.46
N MET A 46 8.39 -5.01 -19.95
CA MET A 46 9.43 -5.67 -19.13
C MET A 46 8.85 -6.28 -17.84
N LEU A 47 7.91 -5.58 -17.20
CA LEU A 47 7.18 -6.09 -16.03
C LEU A 47 6.28 -7.28 -16.37
N GLY A 48 5.78 -7.35 -17.62
CA GLY A 48 5.04 -8.49 -18.16
C GLY A 48 5.91 -9.72 -18.43
N ASN A 49 7.15 -9.51 -18.86
CA ASN A 49 8.05 -10.58 -19.31
C ASN A 49 8.87 -11.25 -18.19
N MET A 50 8.47 -11.09 -16.92
CA MET A 50 9.13 -11.72 -15.76
C MET A 50 10.61 -11.35 -15.59
N LYS A 51 11.04 -10.17 -16.08
CA LYS A 51 12.41 -9.71 -15.88
C LYS A 51 12.70 -9.45 -14.39
N THR A 52 13.88 -9.82 -13.94
CA THR A 52 14.34 -9.49 -12.57
C THR A 52 14.65 -8.00 -12.45
N LYS A 53 14.76 -7.51 -11.21
CA LYS A 53 15.14 -6.12 -10.93
C LYS A 53 16.44 -5.73 -11.62
N GLU A 54 17.42 -6.62 -11.59
CA GLU A 54 18.74 -6.40 -12.18
C GLU A 54 18.66 -6.34 -13.72
N GLN A 55 17.82 -7.18 -14.33
CA GLN A 55 17.61 -7.17 -15.78
C GLN A 55 16.91 -5.88 -16.23
N VAL A 56 15.89 -5.43 -15.49
CA VAL A 56 15.22 -4.16 -15.78
C VAL A 56 16.17 -2.99 -15.59
N SER A 57 17.01 -3.00 -14.56
CA SER A 57 18.02 -1.94 -14.34
C SER A 57 19.02 -1.86 -15.49
N ASN A 58 19.62 -2.99 -15.86
CA ASN A 58 20.59 -3.06 -16.97
C ASN A 58 19.97 -2.58 -18.30
N ASP A 59 18.72 -2.94 -18.58
CA ASP A 59 18.05 -2.52 -19.81
C ASP A 59 17.70 -1.02 -19.81
N LEU A 60 17.47 -0.44 -18.63
CA LEU A 60 17.18 0.99 -18.47
C LEU A 60 18.43 1.85 -18.38
N GLU A 61 19.60 1.27 -18.10
CA GLU A 61 20.88 1.97 -18.02
C GLU A 61 21.18 2.76 -19.30
N ALA A 62 20.86 2.21 -20.48
CA ALA A 62 21.05 2.89 -21.76
C ALA A 62 20.19 4.16 -21.93
N PHE A 63 19.13 4.32 -21.14
CA PHE A 63 18.23 5.48 -21.19
C PHE A 63 18.46 6.44 -20.03
N LEU A 64 18.68 5.92 -18.83
CA LEU A 64 18.72 6.69 -17.59
C LEU A 64 20.14 6.91 -17.06
N GLY A 65 21.08 6.01 -17.37
CA GLY A 65 22.38 5.91 -16.70
C GLY A 65 22.38 4.87 -15.56
N ASP A 66 23.57 4.45 -15.14
CA ASP A 66 23.78 3.36 -14.16
C ASP A 66 23.16 3.69 -12.78
N ALA A 67 23.44 4.88 -12.27
CA ALA A 67 22.94 5.32 -10.97
C ALA A 67 21.42 5.52 -10.97
N GLU A 68 20.91 6.22 -11.98
CA GLU A 68 19.50 6.57 -12.13
C GLU A 68 18.64 5.36 -12.45
N SER A 69 19.14 4.41 -13.28
CA SER A 69 18.45 3.14 -13.53
C SER A 69 18.31 2.32 -12.24
N THR A 70 19.36 2.23 -11.43
CA THR A 70 19.30 1.50 -10.15
C THR A 70 18.28 2.12 -9.20
N GLU A 71 18.26 3.45 -9.10
CA GLU A 71 17.29 4.19 -8.27
C GLU A 71 15.86 4.00 -8.79
N PHE A 72 15.64 4.20 -10.09
CA PHE A 72 14.34 4.04 -10.73
C PHE A 72 13.80 2.62 -10.52
N THR A 73 14.64 1.60 -10.71
CA THR A 73 14.21 0.21 -10.59
C THR A 73 13.93 -0.18 -9.13
N ALA A 74 14.64 0.42 -8.17
CA ALA A 74 14.31 0.28 -6.75
C ALA A 74 12.94 0.89 -6.40
N TRP A 75 12.67 2.10 -6.89
CA TRP A 75 11.37 2.74 -6.75
C TRP A 75 10.25 1.94 -7.42
N LEU A 76 10.50 1.39 -8.61
CA LEU A 76 9.53 0.61 -9.36
C LEU A 76 9.07 -0.61 -8.56
N TRP A 77 9.98 -1.34 -7.93
CA TRP A 77 9.62 -2.48 -7.08
C TRP A 77 8.79 -2.08 -5.87
N GLN A 78 9.11 -0.96 -5.22
CA GLN A 78 8.30 -0.43 -4.11
C GLN A 78 6.89 -0.06 -4.55
N LEU A 79 6.76 0.59 -5.71
CA LEU A 79 5.46 0.91 -6.30
C LEU A 79 4.62 -0.36 -6.51
N LEU A 80 5.22 -1.41 -7.06
CA LEU A 80 4.51 -2.64 -7.37
C LEU A 80 4.08 -3.40 -6.11
N GLU A 81 4.94 -3.45 -5.08
CA GLU A 81 4.57 -3.99 -3.77
C GLU A 81 3.42 -3.21 -3.12
N ASP A 82 3.44 -1.88 -3.22
CA ASP A 82 2.38 -1.01 -2.70
C ASP A 82 1.03 -1.24 -3.41
N VAL A 83 1.06 -1.45 -4.72
CA VAL A 83 -0.15 -1.72 -5.50
C VAL A 83 -0.66 -3.13 -5.20
N GLU A 84 0.22 -4.13 -5.11
CA GLU A 84 -0.16 -5.50 -4.75
C GLU A 84 -0.82 -5.58 -3.36
N ARG A 85 -0.31 -4.81 -2.39
CA ARG A 85 -0.93 -4.69 -1.06
C ARG A 85 -2.33 -4.08 -1.10
N ARG A 86 -2.60 -3.20 -2.07
CA ARG A 86 -3.90 -2.53 -2.23
C ARG A 86 -4.92 -3.41 -2.96
N ASP A 87 -4.50 -4.18 -3.96
CA ASP A 87 -5.35 -5.13 -4.70
C ASP A 87 -5.66 -6.43 -3.92
N GLY A 88 -4.86 -6.80 -2.92
CA GLY A 88 -5.01 -8.06 -2.17
C GLY A 88 -6.12 -8.11 -1.10
N GLY A 89 -6.65 -6.96 -0.63
CA GLY A 89 -7.72 -6.83 0.40
C GLY A 89 -7.42 -7.40 1.81
N PRO A 90 -8.23 -7.09 2.87
CA PRO A 90 -8.83 -5.82 3.27
C PRO A 90 -7.85 -4.95 4.11
N PRO A 91 -8.17 -3.69 4.47
CA PRO A 91 -7.30 -2.83 5.27
C PRO A 91 -7.24 -3.33 6.72
N VAL A 92 -6.26 -4.16 7.04
CA VAL A 92 -5.90 -4.43 8.44
C VAL A 92 -4.99 -3.30 8.93
N VAL A 93 -5.64 -2.23 9.39
CA VAL A 93 -5.17 -1.33 10.46
C VAL A 93 -3.65 -1.12 10.48
N SER A 94 -3.19 -0.12 9.72
CA SER A 94 -1.93 0.53 10.01
C SER A 94 -2.03 1.12 11.41
N SER A 95 -1.29 0.49 12.30
CA SER A 95 -1.03 0.82 13.69
C SER A 95 -0.68 2.30 13.85
N ALA A 96 -1.68 3.13 14.14
CA ALA A 96 -1.48 4.43 14.77
C ALA A 96 -1.61 4.24 16.28
N THR A 97 -0.48 3.86 16.90
CA THR A 97 -0.05 4.19 18.26
C THR A 97 -1.18 4.31 19.30
N VAL A 98 -1.47 3.20 19.98
CA VAL A 98 -2.14 3.22 21.28
C VAL A 98 -1.26 3.95 22.31
N LYS A 99 -1.69 5.13 22.76
CA LYS A 99 -1.30 5.67 24.08
C LYS A 99 -2.18 5.01 25.14
N PRO A 100 -1.64 4.25 26.11
CA PRO A 100 -2.46 3.69 27.17
C PRO A 100 -2.71 4.77 28.23
N ALA A 101 -3.91 5.35 28.24
CA ALA A 101 -4.39 6.15 29.36
C ALA A 101 -5.32 5.29 30.21
N ALA A 102 -4.80 4.88 31.37
CA ALA A 102 -5.46 4.02 32.34
C ALA A 102 -6.86 4.53 32.75
N ARG A 103 -7.90 3.74 32.47
CA ARG A 103 -9.20 3.85 33.15
C ARG A 103 -9.26 2.75 34.19
N ASN A 104 -8.71 3.02 35.37
CA ASN A 104 -8.74 2.08 36.48
C ASN A 104 -10.17 1.93 37.02
N ARG A 105 -10.51 0.67 37.23
CA ARG A 105 -11.74 0.08 37.72
C ARG A 105 -12.07 0.56 39.13
N SER A 106 -13.35 0.77 39.39
CA SER A 106 -13.96 0.45 40.70
C SER A 106 -15.42 0.09 40.47
N ARG A 107 -15.68 -1.21 40.25
CA ARG A 107 -17.04 -1.75 40.28
C ARG A 107 -17.01 -3.08 41.00
N SER A 108 -17.56 -3.11 42.22
CA SER A 108 -18.10 -4.26 42.95
C SER A 108 -18.40 -3.86 44.41
N PRO A 109 -19.22 -4.59 45.18
CA PRO A 109 -20.30 -5.52 44.79
C PRO A 109 -21.56 -5.49 45.72
N VAL A 110 -22.55 -6.33 45.36
CA VAL A 110 -23.42 -7.21 46.19
C VAL A 110 -24.49 -6.66 47.17
N ARG A 111 -25.63 -7.40 47.19
CA ARG A 111 -26.62 -7.59 48.28
C ARG A 111 -27.59 -6.41 48.46
N GLY A 112 -28.90 -6.55 48.55
CA GLY A 112 -29.79 -7.68 48.82
C GLY A 112 -30.93 -7.14 49.69
N GLY A 113 -32.17 -7.56 49.43
CA GLY A 113 -33.25 -7.57 50.43
C GLY A 113 -34.04 -6.28 50.67
N GLY A 114 -35.34 -6.35 50.34
CA GLY A 114 -36.39 -6.21 51.36
C GLY A 114 -36.96 -4.81 51.67
N GLY A 115 -38.18 -4.59 51.22
CA GLY A 115 -39.30 -4.32 52.14
C GLY A 115 -39.71 -2.87 52.41
N GLY A 116 -41.03 -2.67 52.46
CA GLY A 116 -41.71 -1.58 53.20
C GLY A 116 -42.15 -0.41 52.32
N ARG A 117 -43.37 -0.39 51.76
CA ARG A 117 -44.68 -0.04 52.37
C ARG A 117 -44.80 1.42 52.84
N GLY A 118 -45.85 2.07 52.32
CA GLY A 118 -46.51 3.27 52.88
C GLY A 118 -46.08 4.56 52.19
N GLY A 119 -46.93 5.41 51.65
CA GLY A 119 -48.38 5.55 51.72
C GLY A 119 -48.73 7.04 51.76
N ARG A 120 -49.84 7.42 51.12
CA ARG A 120 -50.66 8.65 51.31
C ARG A 120 -50.05 9.97 50.81
N ARG A 121 -50.61 10.56 49.74
CA ARG A 121 -51.84 11.39 49.63
C ARG A 121 -51.60 12.86 50.01
N SER A 122 -51.80 13.71 49.00
CA SER A 122 -52.60 14.95 49.01
C SER A 122 -52.60 15.80 50.29
N ARG A 123 -52.10 17.04 50.20
CA ARG A 123 -52.91 18.24 49.96
C ARG A 123 -52.04 19.44 49.68
#